data_AF-A0A973ZIJ4-F1
#
_entry.id   AF-A0A973ZIJ4-F1
#
_cell.length_a   1.000
_cell.length_b   1.000
_cell.length_c   1.000
_cell.angle_alpha   90.00
_cell.angle_beta   90.00
_cell.angle_gamma   90.00
#
_symmetry.space_group_name_H-M   'P 1'
#
loop_
_entity.id
_entity.type
_entity.pdbx_description
1 polymer ?
#
loop_
_entity_poly.entity_id
_entity_poly.type
_entity_poly.pdbx_seq_one_letter_code
_entity_poly.pdbx_strand_id
1 'polypeptide(L)' 'MTHPREDRTQIRAPFVAPVQIRLVGRDLAVVAALDVLREIFSVSDISALTPTTDETVRLYATIARRLPYCGGIK' A
#
# COMPACT_ATOMS: atom_id res chain seq x y z
N MET A 1 -19.02 21.86 42.57
CA MET A 1 -19.64 21.68 41.22
C MET A 1 -18.55 21.17 40.30
N THR A 2 -18.82 20.04 39.65
CA THR A 2 -17.87 19.09 39.08
C THR A 2 -17.40 19.52 37.68
N HIS A 3 -16.08 19.67 37.48
CA HIS A 3 -15.43 19.64 36.16
C HIS A 3 -15.03 18.19 35.80
N PRO A 4 -14.58 17.92 34.58
CA PRO A 4 -15.34 17.53 33.39
C PRO A 4 -15.31 16.00 33.18
N ARG A 5 -16.32 15.43 32.51
CA ARG A 5 -16.22 14.04 32.05
C ARG A 5 -15.54 13.99 30.70
N GLU A 6 -14.45 13.23 30.68
CA GLU A 6 -13.74 12.72 29.52
C GLU A 6 -14.71 12.29 28.41
N ASP A 7 -14.53 12.80 27.20
CA ASP A 7 -15.07 12.13 26.01
C ASP A 7 -13.96 11.95 24.98
N ARG A 8 -13.35 10.77 25.11
CA ARG A 8 -12.82 9.91 24.05
C ARG A 8 -12.05 10.64 22.95
N THR A 9 -10.74 10.67 23.15
CA THR A 9 -9.75 10.71 22.06
C THR A 9 -10.09 9.58 21.09
N GLN A 10 -10.87 9.91 20.05
CA GLN A 10 -11.10 9.04 18.92
C GLN A 10 -9.73 8.87 18.26
N ILE A 11 -9.04 7.77 18.56
CA ILE A 11 -7.84 7.38 17.84
C ILE A 11 -8.30 7.08 16.42
N ARG A 12 -8.34 8.12 15.57
CA ARG A 12 -8.44 7.95 14.12
C ARG A 12 -7.19 7.19 13.74
N ALA A 13 -7.32 5.89 13.50
CA ALA A 13 -6.30 5.13 12.80
C ALA A 13 -5.92 5.97 11.56
N PRO A 14 -4.63 6.26 11.33
CA PRO A 14 -4.24 7.06 10.18
C PRO A 14 -4.76 6.34 8.93
N PHE A 15 -5.75 6.95 8.27
CA PHE A 15 -6.28 6.46 7.01
C PHE A 15 -5.16 6.63 6.00
N VAL A 16 -4.41 5.56 5.73
CA VAL A 16 -3.38 5.57 4.70
C VAL A 16 -4.11 5.45 3.37
N ALA A 17 -4.28 6.58 2.70
CA ALA A 17 -4.85 6.61 1.37
C ALA A 17 -4.01 5.73 0.42
N PRO A 18 -4.63 5.01 -0.53
CA PRO A 18 -3.89 4.26 -1.53
C PRO A 18 -2.96 5.18 -2.32
N VAL A 19 -1.72 4.73 -2.57
CA VAL A 19 -0.71 5.47 -3.32
C VAL A 19 -0.40 4.75 -4.63
N GLN A 20 -0.26 5.51 -5.70
CA GLN A 20 0.18 4.96 -6.98
C GLN A 20 1.71 4.87 -7.01
N ILE A 21 2.23 3.71 -7.40
CA ILE A 21 3.65 3.46 -7.58
C ILE A 21 3.95 3.10 -9.03
N ARG A 22 5.21 3.34 -9.41
CA ARG A 22 5.75 3.02 -10.74
C ARG A 22 7.00 2.20 -10.59
N LEU A 23 6.99 0.97 -11.11
CA LEU A 23 8.16 0.11 -11.22
C LEU A 23 8.75 0.22 -12.63
N VAL A 24 10.06 0.37 -12.73
CA VAL A 24 10.79 0.43 -14.01
C VAL A 24 12.04 -0.44 -13.88
N GLY A 25 12.22 -1.38 -14.80
CA GLY A 25 13.37 -2.29 -14.79
C GLY A 25 13.21 -3.39 -15.83
N ARG A 26 14.08 -4.40 -15.81
CA ARG A 26 13.89 -5.60 -16.64
C ARG A 26 12.61 -6.33 -16.24
N ASP A 27 11.99 -7.01 -17.18
CA ASP A 27 10.72 -7.73 -17.03
C ASP A 27 10.65 -8.59 -15.75
N LEU A 28 11.59 -9.51 -15.56
CA LEU A 28 11.63 -10.40 -14.41
C LEU A 28 11.87 -9.66 -13.10
N ALA A 29 12.66 -8.58 -13.13
CA ALA A 29 12.93 -7.77 -11.94
C ALA A 29 11.69 -6.99 -11.48
N VAL A 30 10.91 -6.47 -12.43
CA VAL A 30 9.66 -5.76 -12.14
C VAL A 30 8.61 -6.71 -11.56
N VAL A 31 8.50 -7.93 -12.09
CA VAL A 31 7.60 -8.96 -11.55
C VAL A 31 8.02 -9.36 -10.13
N ALA A 32 9.30 -9.65 -9.91
CA ALA A 32 9.80 -10.01 -8.58
C ALA A 32 9.57 -8.89 -7.54
N ALA A 33 9.81 -7.63 -7.92
CA ALA A 33 9.54 -6.49 -7.05
C ALA A 33 8.05 -6.36 -6.71
N LEU A 34 7.16 -6.61 -7.68
CA LEU A 34 5.72 -6.60 -7.45
C LEU A 34 5.29 -7.69 -6.46
N ASP A 35 5.88 -8.88 -6.53
CA ASP A 35 5.58 -9.97 -5.60
C ASP A 35 6.02 -9.65 -4.17
N VAL A 36 7.22 -9.08 -3.98
CA VAL A 36 7.66 -8.57 -2.66
C VAL A 36 6.69 -7.52 -2.12
N LEU A 37 6.23 -6.59 -2.97
CA LEU A 37 5.27 -5.57 -2.56
C LEU A 37 3.92 -6.15 -2.14
N ARG A 38 3.48 -7.27 -2.73
CA ARG A 38 2.24 -7.98 -2.36
C ARG A 38 2.31 -8.66 -1.01
N GLU A 39 3.49 -8.93 -0.47
CA GLU A 39 3.64 -9.48 0.87
C GLU A 39 3.35 -8.40 1.93
N ILE A 40 3.84 -7.19 1.69
CA ILE A 40 3.81 -6.08 2.65
C ILE A 40 2.54 -5.23 2.49
N PHE A 41 2.10 -5.01 1.24
CA PHE A 41 1.02 -4.10 0.89
C PHE A 41 -0.16 -4.84 0.25
N SER A 42 -1.32 -4.21 0.33
CA SER A 42 -2.43 -4.55 -0.55
C SER A 42 -2.17 -3.88 -1.88
N VAL A 43 -2.04 -4.65 -2.96
CA VAL A 43 -1.82 -4.13 -4.30
C VAL A 43 -3.13 -4.23 -5.09
N SER A 44 -3.59 -3.12 -5.64
CA SER A 44 -4.76 -2.99 -6.52
C SER A 44 -4.39 -2.26 -7.81
N ASP A 45 -5.25 -2.32 -8.84
CA ASP A 45 -5.08 -1.62 -10.13
C ASP A 45 -3.70 -1.77 -10.77
N ILE A 46 -3.32 -3.01 -11.09
CA ILE A 46 -2.07 -3.32 -11.79
C ILE A 46 -2.25 -3.06 -13.28
N SER A 47 -1.41 -2.20 -13.86
CA SER A 47 -1.35 -2.00 -15.30
C SER A 47 -0.57 -3.11 -16.00
N ALA A 48 -0.86 -3.36 -17.27
CA ALA A 48 -0.02 -4.22 -18.12
C ALA A 48 1.42 -3.70 -18.19
N LEU A 49 2.37 -4.62 -18.36
CA LEU A 49 3.78 -4.26 -18.59
C LEU A 49 3.90 -3.50 -19.90
N THR A 50 4.37 -2.26 -19.82
CA THR A 50 4.59 -1.43 -21.00
C THR A 50 6.09 -1.37 -21.28
N PRO A 51 6.56 -1.76 -22.48
CA PRO A 51 7.97 -1.65 -22.81
C PRO A 51 8.42 -0.18 -22.78
N THR A 52 9.60 0.06 -22.26
CA THR A 52 10.30 1.34 -22.28
C THR A 52 11.56 1.22 -23.14
N THR A 53 12.39 2.26 -23.17
CA THR A 53 13.69 2.23 -23.84
C THR A 53 14.66 1.28 -23.12
N ASP A 54 15.63 0.73 -23.85
CA ASP A 54 16.71 -0.11 -23.30
C ASP A 54 16.25 -1.39 -22.58
N GLU A 55 15.40 -2.19 -23.23
CA GLU A 55 14.96 -3.53 -22.75
C GLU A 55 14.29 -3.51 -21.36
N THR A 56 13.87 -2.34 -20.89
CA THR A 56 13.15 -2.19 -19.64
C THR A 56 11.65 -2.19 -19.89
N VAL A 57 10.90 -2.53 -18.85
CA VAL A 57 9.44 -2.44 -18.81
C VAL A 57 9.03 -1.57 -17.63
N ARG A 58 7.84 -0.99 -17.77
CA ARG A 58 7.19 -0.19 -16.75
C ARG A 58 5.87 -0.82 -16.32
N LEU A 59 5.62 -0.80 -15.01
CA LEU A 59 4.37 -1.21 -14.39
C LEU A 59 3.88 -0.13 -13.44
N TYR A 60 2.59 0.19 -13.51
CA TYR A 60 1.89 1.00 -12.53
C TYR A 60 1.04 0.11 -11.65
N ALA A 61 1.05 0.38 -10.36
CA ALA A 61 0.18 -0.30 -9.40
C ALA A 61 -0.26 0.69 -8.32
N THR A 62 -1.44 0.48 -7.77
CA THR A 62 -1.90 1.18 -6.57
C THR A 62 -1.61 0.30 -5.37
N ILE A 63 -0.94 0.83 -4.35
CA ILE A 63 -0.67 0.10 -3.11
C ILE A 63 -1.31 0.80 -1.93
N ALA A 64 -1.84 0.01 -1.00
CA ALA A 64 -2.33 0.48 0.27
C ALA A 64 -1.63 -0.31 1.39
N ARG A 65 -1.32 0.38 2.49
CA ARG A 65 -0.80 -0.30 3.68
C ARG A 65 -1.83 -1.30 4.15
N ARG A 66 -1.44 -2.58 4.29
CA ARG A 66 -2.26 -3.54 5.02
C ARG A 66 -2.41 -3.00 6.44
N LEU A 67 -3.64 -2.63 6.82
CA LEU A 67 -3.92 -2.28 8.21
C LEU A 67 -3.39 -3.43 9.09
N PRO A 68 -2.69 -3.13 10.20
CA PRO A 68 -2.30 -4.20 11.11
C PRO A 68 -3.56 -5.00 11.46
N TYR A 69 -3.46 -6.33 11.46
CA TYR A 69 -4.53 -7.19 11.96
C TYR A 69 -5.04 -6.57 13.26
N CYS A 70 -6.29 -6.09 13.26
CA CYS A 70 -6.95 -5.62 14.46
C CYS A 70 -7.32 -6.84 15.31
N GLY A 71 -6.30 -7.57 15.79
CA GLY A 71 -6.42 -8.61 16.80
C GLY A 71 -6.57 -7.95 18.16
N GLY A 72 -7.71 -7.29 18.38
CA GLY A 72 -8.15 -6.96 19.73
C GLY A 72 -8.79 -8.21 20.33
N ILE A 73 -8.06 -8.93 21.17
CA ILE A 73 -8.69 -9.86 22.09
C ILE A 73 -9.41 -8.99 23.13
N LYS A 74 -10.73 -9.13 23.23
CA LYS A 74 -11.47 -8.60 24.39
C LYS A 74 -11.20 -9.48 25.59
#